data_AF-A0AAV5TXY6-F1
#
_entry.id   AF-A0AAV5TXY6-F1
#
_cell.length_a   1.000
_cell.length_b   1.000
_cell.length_c   1.000
_cell.angle_alpha   90.00
_cell.angle_beta   90.00
_cell.angle_gamma   90.00
#
_symmetry.space_group_name_H-M   'P 1'
#
loop_
_entity.id
_entity.type
_entity.pdbx_description
1 polymer ?
#
loop_
_entity_poly.entity_id
_entity_poly.type
_entity_poly.pdbx_seq_one_letter_code
_entity_poly.pdbx_strand_id
1 'polypeptide(L)'
;TWNDLIISWTPSAADSFTQRLLLKETTIWRPDIAVLNSLEQTQIISEDDRLAEVLADGTVFTTNPSVYDTWCRLNVSIYNNQQYPFSINIGSWVYTANETQITTNQTEIRLDVAGTV
;
A
#
# COMPACT_ATOMS: atom_id res chain seq x y z
N THR A 1 4.92 1.23 3.48
CA THR A 1 6.36 1.07 3.69
C THR A 1 6.57 0.07 4.80
N TRP A 2 7.68 -0.66 4.78
CA TRP A 2 8.10 -1.54 5.88
C TRP A 2 9.63 -1.54 5.97
N ASN A 3 10.18 -2.18 7.00
CA ASN A 3 11.63 -2.37 7.13
C ASN A 3 11.95 -3.87 7.12
N ASP A 4 12.84 -4.29 6.24
CA ASP A 4 13.33 -5.67 6.15
C ASP A 4 14.85 -5.69 6.36
N LEU A 5 15.25 -6.19 7.53
CA LEU A 5 16.65 -6.22 7.95
C LEU A 5 17.51 -7.19 7.12
N ILE A 6 16.89 -8.19 6.48
CA ILE A 6 17.61 -9.22 5.70
C ILE A 6 18.21 -8.61 4.43
N ILE A 7 17.56 -7.58 3.88
CA ILE A 7 17.97 -6.91 2.63
C ILE A 7 18.67 -5.56 2.87
N SER A 8 19.18 -5.33 4.08
CA SER A 8 20.01 -4.16 4.42
C SER A 8 21.48 -4.36 4.00
N TRP A 9 22.19 -3.27 3.72
CA TRP A 9 23.62 -3.30 3.38
C TRP A 9 24.36 -2.05 3.85
N THR A 10 25.69 -2.13 3.90
CA THR A 10 26.53 -0.94 4.16
C THR A 10 26.82 -0.23 2.85
N PRO A 11 26.31 1.00 2.65
CA PRO A 11 26.58 1.74 1.41
C PRO A 11 28.05 2.18 1.37
N SER A 12 28.60 2.26 0.15
CA SER A 12 29.94 2.79 -0.07
C SER A 12 29.95 4.30 0.19
N ALA A 13 30.86 4.76 1.07
CA ALA A 13 31.03 6.20 1.31
C ALA A 13 31.53 6.97 0.07
N ALA A 14 32.10 6.28 -0.91
CA ALA A 14 32.59 6.87 -2.14
C ALA A 14 31.53 6.97 -3.24
N ASP A 15 30.39 6.28 -3.11
CA ASP A 15 29.37 6.19 -4.15
C ASP A 15 27.95 6.37 -3.58
N SER A 16 27.35 7.52 -3.90
CA SER A 16 25.98 7.86 -3.49
C SER A 16 24.90 6.97 -4.11
N PHE A 17 25.19 6.26 -5.22
CA PHE A 17 24.24 5.32 -5.83
C PHE A 17 24.00 4.07 -4.97
N THR A 18 24.89 3.80 -4.01
CA THR A 18 24.72 2.66 -3.09
C THR A 18 23.70 2.91 -1.98
N GLN A 19 23.09 4.09 -1.89
CA GLN A 19 22.13 4.41 -0.82
C GLN A 19 20.73 3.82 -1.07
N ARG A 20 20.38 3.55 -2.33
CA ARG A 20 19.06 3.01 -2.70
C ARG A 20 19.13 2.13 -3.95
N LEU A 21 18.25 1.14 -4.02
CA LEU A 21 18.12 0.22 -5.14
C LEU A 21 16.65 0.11 -5.56
N LEU A 22 16.43 -0.10 -6.86
CA LEU A 22 15.11 -0.45 -7.39
C LEU A 22 15.12 -1.94 -7.73
N LEU A 23 14.26 -2.71 -7.07
CA LEU A 23 14.13 -4.15 -7.27
C LEU A 23 12.72 -4.46 -7.77
N LYS A 24 12.56 -5.53 -8.55
CA LYS A 24 11.22 -6.01 -8.89
C LYS A 24 10.48 -6.42 -7.62
N GLU A 25 9.23 -5.99 -7.47
CA GLU A 25 8.44 -6.32 -6.27
C GLU A 25 8.33 -7.84 -6.05
N THR A 26 8.30 -8.62 -7.13
CA THR A 26 8.23 -10.09 -7.09
C THR A 26 9.48 -10.79 -6.58
N THR A 27 10.59 -10.07 -6.42
CA THR A 27 11.88 -10.65 -6.00
C THR A 27 12.15 -10.48 -4.51
N ILE A 28 11.32 -9.72 -3.80
CA ILE A 28 11.43 -9.46 -2.36
C ILE A 28 10.14 -9.88 -1.67
N TRP A 29 10.23 -10.16 -0.36
CA TRP A 29 9.04 -10.32 0.44
C TRP A 29 8.29 -8.99 0.54
N ARG A 30 6.96 -9.03 0.51
CA ARG A 30 6.09 -7.87 0.75
C ARG A 30 4.90 -8.26 1.63
N PRO A 31 4.36 -7.34 2.44
CA PRO A 31 3.13 -7.60 3.17
C PRO A 31 1.94 -7.76 2.22
N ASP A 32 1.02 -8.63 2.60
CA ASP A 32 -0.21 -8.96 1.86
C ASP A 32 -1.35 -7.99 2.22
N ILE A 33 -1.21 -6.74 1.82
CA ILE A 33 -2.21 -5.71 2.07
C ILE A 33 -3.40 -5.89 1.11
N ALA A 34 -4.59 -6.07 1.66
CA ALA A 34 -5.84 -6.27 0.93
C ALA A 34 -6.93 -5.29 1.36
N VAL A 35 -7.82 -4.94 0.42
CA VAL A 35 -9.10 -4.27 0.71
C VAL A 35 -10.15 -5.35 1.00
N LEU A 36 -10.46 -5.54 2.28
CA LEU A 36 -11.27 -6.66 2.78
C LEU A 36 -12.75 -6.59 2.38
N ASN A 37 -13.26 -5.38 2.09
CA ASN A 37 -14.60 -5.19 1.56
C ASN A 37 -14.62 -4.95 0.05
N SER A 38 -13.58 -5.40 -0.66
CA SER A 38 -13.59 -5.37 -2.13
C SER A 38 -14.51 -6.45 -2.71
N LEU A 39 -15.15 -6.11 -3.82
CA LEU A 39 -15.85 -7.02 -4.73
C LEU A 39 -14.97 -7.36 -5.93
N GLU A 40 -14.23 -6.37 -6.40
CA GLU A 40 -13.31 -6.49 -7.52
C GLU A 40 -12.08 -5.63 -7.27
N GLN A 41 -10.93 -6.11 -7.75
CA GLN A 41 -9.67 -5.38 -7.80
C GLN A 41 -9.11 -5.47 -9.21
N THR A 42 -8.88 -4.31 -9.84
CA THR A 42 -8.14 -4.21 -11.09
C THR A 42 -6.81 -3.51 -10.83
N GLN A 43 -5.71 -4.23 -11.05
CA GLN A 43 -4.37 -3.64 -10.98
C GLN A 43 -4.13 -2.77 -12.22
N ILE A 44 -3.66 -1.53 -12.02
CA ILE A 44 -3.34 -0.62 -13.13
C ILE A 44 -1.99 -1.01 -13.76
N ILE A 45 -1.06 -1.50 -12.93
CA ILE A 45 0.26 -1.98 -13.34
C ILE A 45 0.42 -3.42 -12.86
N SER A 46 0.79 -4.31 -13.79
CA SER A 46 1.03 -5.72 -13.49
C SER A 46 2.11 -5.86 -12.41
N GLU A 47 1.98 -6.89 -11.59
CA GLU A 47 2.94 -7.13 -10.52
C GLU A 47 4.38 -7.36 -11.01
N ASP A 48 4.55 -8.00 -12.17
CA ASP A 48 5.86 -8.30 -12.75
C ASP A 48 6.62 -7.06 -13.25
N ASP A 49 5.89 -5.96 -13.45
CA ASP A 49 6.39 -4.67 -13.94
C ASP A 49 6.61 -3.65 -12.81
N ARG A 50 6.11 -3.91 -11.59
CA ARG A 50 6.27 -2.99 -10.46
C ARG A 50 7.66 -3.10 -9.83
N LEU A 51 8.19 -1.95 -9.44
CA LEU A 51 9.47 -1.83 -8.74
C LEU A 51 9.25 -1.34 -7.31
N ALA A 52 9.96 -1.95 -6.36
CA ALA A 52 10.12 -1.49 -5.01
C ALA A 52 11.41 -0.66 -4.90
N GLU A 53 11.34 0.46 -4.19
CA GLU A 53 12.53 1.19 -3.77
C GLU A 53 12.97 0.68 -2.40
N VAL A 54 14.23 0.21 -2.33
CA VAL A 54 14.84 -0.30 -1.11
C VAL A 54 15.99 0.62 -0.74
N LEU A 55 16.01 1.11 0.50
CA LEU A 55 17.10 1.89 1.06
C LEU A 55 18.13 0.99 1.74
N ALA A 56 19.37 1.47 1.86
CA ALA A 56 20.47 0.69 2.42
C ALA A 56 20.21 0.21 3.87
N ASP A 57 19.37 0.91 4.63
CA ASP A 57 18.97 0.52 5.99
C ASP A 57 17.93 -0.61 6.05
N GLY A 58 17.46 -1.09 4.90
CA GLY A 58 16.41 -2.12 4.78
C GLY A 58 15.00 -1.56 4.61
N THR A 59 14.82 -0.24 4.61
CA THR A 59 13.49 0.37 4.42
C THR A 59 13.01 0.15 2.98
N VAL A 60 11.79 -0.38 2.83
CA VAL A 60 11.17 -0.66 1.53
C VAL A 60 9.94 0.24 1.30
N PHE A 61 9.89 0.82 0.11
CA PHE A 61 8.79 1.60 -0.43
C PHE A 61 8.20 0.90 -1.66
N THR A 62 6.89 0.72 -1.65
CA THR A 62 6.13 0.17 -2.77
C THR A 62 4.88 1.00 -3.00
N THR A 63 4.46 1.11 -4.26
CA THR A 63 3.22 1.76 -4.65
C THR A 63 2.48 0.84 -5.60
N ASN A 64 1.27 0.41 -5.21
CA ASN A 64 0.40 -0.39 -6.06
C ASN A 64 -0.83 0.44 -6.47
N PRO A 65 -0.80 1.10 -7.65
CA PRO A 65 -1.97 1.76 -8.19
C PRO A 65 -3.01 0.71 -8.62
N SER A 66 -4.19 0.75 -8.02
CA SER A 66 -5.27 -0.22 -8.24
C SER A 66 -6.63 0.47 -8.19
N VAL A 67 -7.59 -0.08 -8.94
CA VAL A 67 -9.01 0.27 -8.88
C VAL A 67 -9.72 -0.80 -8.05
N TYR A 68 -10.53 -0.37 -7.08
CA TYR A 68 -11.31 -1.26 -6.22
C TYR A 68 -12.79 -0.92 -6.30
N ASP A 69 -13.60 -1.93 -6.58
CA ASP A 69 -15.03 -1.88 -6.30
C ASP A 69 -15.24 -2.42 -4.89
N THR A 70 -15.96 -1.68 -4.05
CA THR A 70 -16.19 -2.07 -2.64
C THR A 70 -17.66 -2.14 -2.33
N TRP A 71 -18.04 -3.06 -1.45
CA TRP A 71 -19.40 -3.12 -0.95
C TRP A 71 -19.55 -2.26 0.31
N CYS A 72 -20.73 -1.67 0.45
CA CYS A 72 -21.12 -0.90 1.63
C CYS A 72 -22.59 -1.13 1.97
N ARG A 73 -22.97 -0.99 3.25
CA ARG A 73 -24.37 -1.09 3.68
C ARG A 73 -25.01 0.29 3.64
N LEU A 74 -26.02 0.44 2.78
CA LEU A 74 -26.85 1.62 2.74
C LEU A 74 -27.97 1.52 3.78
N ASN A 75 -28.07 2.50 4.68
CA ASN A 75 -29.24 2.63 5.56
C ASN A 75 -30.18 3.73 5.02
N VAL A 76 -31.20 3.30 4.28
CA VAL A 76 -32.17 4.18 3.59
C VAL A 76 -33.07 4.93 4.58
N SER A 77 -33.13 4.52 5.85
CA SER A 77 -33.94 5.20 6.87
C SER A 77 -33.34 6.52 7.38
N ILE A 78 -32.05 6.79 7.10
CA ILE A 78 -31.31 7.99 7.53
C ILE A 78 -31.22 9.03 6.38
N TYR A 79 -32.14 8.96 5.42
CA TYR A 79 -32.16 9.73 4.16
C TYR A 79 -32.15 11.27 4.35
N ASN A 80 -32.35 11.78 5.57
CA ASN A 80 -32.42 13.21 5.86
C ASN A 80 -31.08 13.80 6.34
N ASN A 81 -30.14 14.03 5.41
CA ASN A 81 -28.94 14.87 5.57
C ASN A 81 -27.73 14.32 6.37
N GLN A 82 -27.44 13.02 6.33
CA GLN A 82 -26.16 12.50 6.88
C GLN A 82 -25.26 11.90 5.81
N GLN A 83 -23.95 12.18 5.90
CA GLN A 83 -22.91 11.51 5.12
C GLN A 83 -23.07 10.00 5.30
N TYR A 84 -23.20 9.27 4.20
CA TYR A 84 -23.17 7.82 4.25
C TYR A 84 -21.80 7.36 4.78
N PRO A 85 -21.74 6.47 5.79
CA PRO A 85 -20.48 5.98 6.35
C PRO A 85 -19.88 4.92 5.43
N PHE A 86 -19.41 5.34 4.25
CA PHE A 86 -18.63 4.47 3.39
C PHE A 86 -17.24 4.31 3.99
N SER A 87 -16.84 3.06 4.24
CA SER A 87 -15.52 2.73 4.77
C SER A 87 -14.81 1.76 3.83
N ILE A 88 -13.50 1.94 3.71
CA ILE A 88 -12.61 1.01 3.04
C ILE A 88 -11.86 0.27 4.14
N ASN A 89 -12.03 -1.05 4.21
CA ASN A 89 -11.39 -1.87 5.22
C ASN A 89 -10.09 -2.42 4.64
N ILE A 90 -8.96 -1.93 5.14
CA ILE A 90 -7.62 -2.37 4.72
C ILE A 90 -7.04 -3.27 5.81
N GLY A 91 -6.48 -4.41 5.42
CA GLY A 91 -5.90 -5.37 6.36
C GLY A 91 -4.91 -6.32 5.69
N SER A 92 -4.27 -7.17 6.50
CA SER A 92 -3.57 -8.36 6.00
C SER A 92 -4.59 -9.47 5.75
N TRP A 93 -4.33 -10.29 4.72
CA TRP A 93 -5.19 -11.42 4.37
C TRP A 93 -4.85 -12.67 5.17
N VAL A 94 -3.56 -12.91 5.39
CA VAL A 94 -3.00 -14.14 5.96
C VAL A 94 -2.49 -13.93 7.38
N TYR A 95 -1.90 -12.77 7.67
CA TYR A 95 -1.31 -12.50 8.99
C TYR A 95 -2.32 -11.95 9.98
N THR A 96 -2.12 -12.32 11.24
CA THR A 96 -2.83 -11.74 12.37
C THR A 96 -2.23 -10.39 12.77
N ALA A 97 -2.97 -9.62 13.56
CA ALA A 97 -2.48 -8.34 14.11
C ALA A 97 -1.26 -8.48 15.05
N ASN A 98 -0.97 -9.70 15.55
CA ASN A 98 0.22 -9.96 16.35
C ASN A 98 1.47 -10.23 15.49
N GLU A 99 1.29 -10.60 14.23
CA GLU A 99 2.38 -10.89 13.29
C GLU A 99 2.68 -9.69 12.40
N THR A 100 1.64 -9.00 11.92
CA THR A 100 1.77 -7.80 11.10
C THR A 100 0.83 -6.70 11.59
N GLN A 101 1.41 -5.54 11.93
CA GLN A 101 0.65 -4.35 12.30
C GLN A 101 0.71 -3.32 11.17
N ILE A 102 -0.47 -2.91 10.69
CA ILE A 102 -0.60 -1.87 9.67
C ILE A 102 -0.88 -0.54 10.38
N THR A 103 -0.07 0.47 10.11
CA THR A 103 -0.19 1.81 10.70
C THR A 103 -0.29 2.88 9.63
N THR A 104 -1.03 3.95 9.89
CA THR A 104 -1.08 5.15 9.06
C THR A 104 -0.68 6.37 9.88
N ASN A 105 0.08 7.28 9.28
CA ASN A 105 0.39 8.59 9.86
C ASN A 105 -0.58 9.68 9.38
N GLN A 106 -1.50 9.32 8.48
CA GLN A 106 -2.53 10.22 7.94
C GLN A 106 -3.88 9.92 8.57
N THR A 107 -4.58 10.98 8.96
CA THR A 107 -5.96 10.92 9.46
C THR A 107 -7.00 11.06 8.34
N GLU A 108 -6.58 11.53 7.16
CA GLU A 108 -7.44 11.79 6.01
C GLU A 108 -6.77 11.26 4.73
N ILE A 109 -7.60 10.80 3.79
CA ILE A 109 -7.16 10.41 2.46
C ILE A 109 -6.92 11.69 1.64
N ARG A 110 -5.73 11.82 1.08
CA ARG A 110 -5.46 12.86 0.08
C ARG A 110 -6.04 12.44 -1.26
N LEU A 111 -7.07 13.15 -1.70
CA LEU A 111 -7.58 13.04 -3.06
C LEU A 111 -6.74 13.95 -3.95
N ASP A 112 -5.71 13.38 -4.57
CA ASP A 112 -5.03 14.07 -5.66
C ASP A 112 -5.99 14.07 -6.85
N VAL A 113 -6.35 15.26 -7.34
CA VAL A 113 -7.11 15.40 -8.59
C VAL A 113 -6.23 14.80 -9.67
N ALA A 114 -6.60 13.62 -10.20
CA ALA A 114 -5.93 13.03 -11.34
C ALA A 114 -5.82 14.10 -12.43
N GLY A 115 -4.59 14.40 -12.84
CA GLY A 115 -4.24 15.57 -13.62
C GLY A 115 -5.21 15.83 -14.77
N THR A 116 -5.87 16.99 -14.72
CA THR A 116 -6.31 17.67 -15.94
C THR A 116 -5.07 18.00 -16.75
N VAL A 117 -4.83 17.20 -17.79
CA VAL A 117 -3.97 17.56 -18.92
C VAL A 117 -4.75 18.49 -19.85
#